data_AF-Q0I5R2-F1
#
_entry.id   AF-Q0I5R2-F1
#
_cell.length_a   1.000
_cell.length_b   1.000
_cell.length_c   1.000
_cell.angle_alpha   90.00
_cell.angle_beta   90.00
_cell.angle_gamma   90.00
#
_symmetry.space_group_name_H-M   'P 1'
#
loop_
_entity.id
_entity.type
_entity.pdbx_description
1 polymer ?
#
loop_
_entity_poly.entity_id
_entity_poly.type
_entity_poly.pdbx_seq_one_letter_code
_entity_poly.pdbx_strand_id
1 'polypeptide(L)' 'MASDYTPLNAFEIASGLNATELRAFFAIIFVALLLFAYVWAIKKGYSGLFNGFNGDLFGYLKLILKGAAVLIVVVIFFVS' A
#
# COMPACT_ATOMS: atom_id res chain seq x y z
N MET A 1 23.99 -7.81 -30.09
CA MET A 1 22.80 -6.94 -29.95
C MET A 1 21.91 -7.58 -28.88
N ALA A 2 22.08 -7.24 -27.60
CA ALA A 2 21.28 -7.82 -26.49
C ALA A 2 21.42 -7.10 -25.13
N SER A 3 22.04 -5.91 -25.05
CA SER A 3 22.43 -5.31 -23.74
C SER A 3 21.48 -4.24 -23.20
N ASP A 4 20.50 -3.76 -23.97
CA ASP A 4 19.81 -2.49 -23.64
C ASP A 4 18.33 -2.65 -23.28
N TYR A 5 17.89 -3.87 -22.94
CA TYR A 5 16.52 -4.12 -22.48
C TYR A 5 16.46 -4.10 -20.97
N THR A 6 16.05 -2.96 -20.40
CA THR A 6 15.68 -2.92 -18.99
C THR A 6 14.38 -3.70 -18.79
N PRO A 7 14.16 -4.33 -17.62
CA PRO A 7 12.91 -5.02 -17.33
C PRO A 7 11.66 -4.14 -17.50
N LEU A 8 11.81 -2.83 -17.27
CA LEU A 8 10.77 -1.84 -17.50
C LEU A 8 10.43 -1.74 -19.00
N ASN A 9 11.45 -1.56 -19.85
CA ASN A 9 11.27 -1.44 -21.30
C ASN A 9 10.66 -2.72 -21.89
N ALA A 10 11.09 -3.90 -21.41
CA ALA A 10 10.53 -5.18 -21.84
C ALA A 10 9.02 -5.30 -21.49
N PHE A 11 8.63 -4.85 -20.31
CA PHE A 11 7.24 -4.83 -19.89
C PHE A 11 6.40 -3.83 -20.71
N GLU A 12 6.87 -2.61 -20.92
CA GLU A 12 6.13 -1.59 -21.68
C GLU A 12 5.90 -2.02 -23.14
N ILE A 13 6.92 -2.63 -23.77
CA ILE A 13 6.82 -3.15 -25.14
C ILE A 13 5.84 -4.32 -25.22
N ALA A 14 5.87 -5.26 -24.27
CA ALA A 14 5.01 -6.44 -24.29
C ALA A 14 3.56 -6.15 -23.87
N SER A 15 3.36 -5.24 -22.93
CA SER A 15 2.02 -4.88 -22.41
C SER A 15 1.34 -3.77 -23.19
N GLY A 16 2.09 -2.96 -23.94
CA GLY A 16 1.58 -1.75 -24.59
C GLY A 16 1.16 -0.65 -23.60
N LEU A 17 1.50 -0.79 -22.31
CA LEU A 17 1.14 0.16 -21.26
C LEU A 17 2.38 0.89 -20.76
N ASN A 18 2.25 2.20 -20.53
CA ASN A 18 3.28 3.00 -19.87
C ASN A 18 3.39 2.57 -18.40
N ALA A 19 4.58 2.12 -17.97
CA ALA A 19 4.78 1.60 -16.61
C ALA A 19 4.62 2.69 -15.55
N THR A 20 4.89 3.95 -15.90
CA THR A 20 4.72 5.09 -14.99
C THR A 20 3.26 5.36 -14.70
N GLU A 21 2.42 5.33 -15.73
CA GLU A 21 0.97 5.53 -15.60
C GLU A 21 0.33 4.37 -14.82
N LEU A 22 0.76 3.14 -15.09
CA LEU A 22 0.28 1.96 -14.37
C LEU A 22 0.65 2.00 -12.88
N ARG A 23 1.88 2.43 -12.55
CA ARG A 23 2.30 2.66 -11.16
C ARG A 23 1.45 3.72 -10.48
N ALA A 24 1.18 4.83 -11.16
CA ALA A 24 0.32 5.88 -10.64
C ALA A 24 -1.11 5.39 -10.40
N PHE A 25 -1.67 4.61 -11.33
CA PHE A 25 -2.99 4.00 -11.19
C PHE A 25 -3.08 3.07 -9.97
N PHE A 26 -2.09 2.19 -9.79
CA PHE A 26 -2.05 1.33 -8.60
C PHE A 26 -1.86 2.12 -7.30
N ALA A 27 -1.09 3.21 -7.32
CA ALA A 27 -0.96 4.09 -6.16
C ALA A 27 -2.30 4.72 -5.78
N ILE A 28 -3.09 5.17 -6.76
CA ILE A 28 -4.43 5.74 -6.54
C ILE A 28 -5.37 4.68 -5.95
N ILE A 29 -5.39 3.46 -6.52
CA ILE A 29 -6.19 2.35 -5.98
C ILE A 29 -5.79 2.06 -4.54
N PHE A 30 -4.49 1.98 -4.26
CA PHE A 30 -3.98 1.72 -2.92
C PHE A 30 -4.46 2.78 -1.93
N VAL A 31 -4.36 4.06 -2.27
CA VAL A 31 -4.87 5.16 -1.43
C VAL A 31 -6.38 5.05 -1.21
N ALA A 32 -7.15 4.73 -2.26
CA ALA A 32 -8.60 4.55 -2.15
C ALA A 32 -8.97 3.39 -1.20
N LEU A 33 -8.24 2.27 -1.27
CA LEU A 33 -8.43 1.13 -0.36
C LEU A 33 -8.10 1.49 1.09
N LEU A 34 -7.04 2.28 1.32
CA LEU A 34 -6.70 2.77 2.67
C LEU A 34 -7.81 3.65 3.25
N LEU A 35 -8.38 4.54 2.45
CA LEU A 35 -9.51 5.39 2.87
C LEU A 35 -10.77 4.56 3.13
N PHE A 36 -11.03 3.54 2.32
CA PHE A 36 -12.16 2.64 2.54
C PHE A 36 -12.00 1.84 3.85
N ALA A 37 -10.80 1.29 4.09
CA ALA A 37 -10.47 0.57 5.31
C ALA A 37 -10.56 1.48 6.56
N TYR A 38 -10.19 2.76 6.43
CA TYR A 38 -10.38 3.76 7.47
C TYR A 38 -11.85 3.96 7.85
N VAL A 39 -12.71 4.21 6.85
CA VAL A 39 -14.15 4.39 7.07
C VAL A 39 -14.77 3.15 7.70
N TRP A 40 -14.37 1.96 7.25
CA TRP A 40 -14.80 0.70 7.84
C TRP A 40 -14.35 0.55 9.30
N ALA A 41 -13.09 0.90 9.59
CA ALA A 41 -12.52 0.82 10.94
C ALA A 41 -13.27 1.73 11.92
N ILE A 42 -13.59 2.97 11.52
CA ILE A 42 -14.38 3.90 12.36
C ILE A 42 -15.81 3.41 12.56
N LYS A 43 -16.49 2.93 11.50
CA LYS A 43 -17.92 2.60 11.58
C LYS A 43 -18.23 1.23 12.19
N LYS A 44 -17.33 0.24 12.05
CA LYS A 44 -17.58 -1.13 12.49
C LYS A 44 -16.43 -1.76 13.26
N GLY A 45 -15.18 -1.50 12.87
CA GLY A 45 -14.01 -2.20 13.41
C GLY A 45 -13.57 -1.79 14.81
N TYR A 46 -13.75 -0.51 15.18
CA TYR A 46 -13.21 0.06 16.42
C TYR A 46 -14.20 0.22 17.58
N SER A 47 -15.47 -0.12 17.36
CA SER A 47 -16.57 0.04 18.33
C SER A 47 -16.36 -0.67 19.68
N GLY A 48 -15.40 -1.58 19.82
CA GLY A 48 -15.13 -2.30 21.07
C GLY A 48 -13.69 -2.23 21.60
N LEU A 49 -12.69 -1.97 20.73
CA LEU A 49 -11.27 -1.99 21.10
C LEU A 49 -10.68 -0.60 21.35
N PHE A 50 -11.36 0.45 20.90
CA PHE A 50 -10.78 1.78 20.77
C PHE A 50 -11.79 2.84 21.23
N ASN A 51 -12.26 2.71 22.47
CA ASN A 51 -13.11 3.69 23.16
C ASN A 51 -12.46 5.08 23.36
N GLY A 52 -11.24 5.29 22.86
CA GLY A 52 -10.51 6.56 22.87
C GLY A 52 -9.79 6.88 21.55
N PHE A 53 -10.07 6.17 20.45
CA PHE A 53 -9.51 6.53 19.15
C PHE A 53 -10.43 7.57 18.51
N ASN A 54 -9.98 8.82 18.52
CA ASN A 54 -10.77 9.99 18.12
C ASN A 54 -11.11 10.06 16.62
N GLY A 55 -11.06 8.94 15.88
CA GLY A 55 -11.38 8.91 14.46
C GLY A 55 -10.54 9.91 13.65
N ASP A 56 -9.27 10.08 14.01
CA ASP A 56 -8.34 10.94 13.26
C ASP A 56 -7.67 10.13 12.14
N LEU A 57 -7.73 10.66 10.92
CA LEU A 57 -7.21 10.02 9.71
C LEU A 57 -5.69 9.82 9.80
N PHE A 58 -4.98 10.80 10.36
CA PHE A 58 -3.52 10.71 10.53
C PHE A 58 -3.15 9.69 11.60
N GLY A 59 -3.92 9.59 12.68
CA GLY A 59 -3.78 8.52 13.66
C GLY A 59 -3.92 7.13 13.05
N TYR A 60 -4.93 6.93 12.20
CA TYR A 60 -5.14 5.67 11.48
C TYR A 60 -3.98 5.35 10.52
N LEU A 61 -3.52 6.34 9.75
CA LEU A 61 -2.38 6.17 8.85
C LEU A 61 -1.12 5.75 9.61
N LYS A 62 -0.82 6.40 10.74
CA LYS A 62 0.32 6.01 11.61
C LYS A 62 0.19 4.57 12.11
N LEU A 63 -1.02 4.12 12.44
CA LEU A 63 -1.25 2.76 12.91
C LEU A 63 -0.98 1.72 11.81
N ILE A 64 -1.44 1.97 10.59
CA ILE A 64 -1.12 1.12 9.43
C ILE A 64 0.39 1.09 9.17
N LEU A 65 1.04 2.26 9.16
CA LEU A 65 2.49 2.35 8.93
C LEU A 65 3.29 1.58 9.98
N LYS A 66 2.89 1.65 11.26
CA LYS A 66 3.51 0.85 12.32
C LYS A 66 3.34 -0.65 12.08
N GLY A 67 2.13 -1.08 11.71
CA GLY A 67 1.87 -2.48 11.36
C GLY A 67 2.70 -2.96 10.17
N ALA A 68 2.77 -2.16 9.10
CA ALA A 68 3.57 -2.45 7.93
C ALA A 68 5.07 -2.54 8.25
N ALA A 69 5.59 -1.63 9.08
CA ALA A 69 6.98 -1.66 9.52
C ALA A 69 7.32 -2.96 10.27
N VAL A 70 6.43 -3.42 11.17
CA VAL A 70 6.62 -4.69 11.87
C VAL A 70 6.65 -5.86 10.90
N LEU A 71 5.72 -5.92 9.94
CA LEU A 71 5.70 -6.97 8.92
C LEU A 71 6.97 -6.98 8.08
N ILE A 72 7.46 -5.81 7.64
CA ILE A 72 8.71 -5.69 6.88
C ILE A 72 9.89 -6.22 7.70
N VAL A 73 10.00 -5.83 8.98
CA VAL A 73 11.08 -6.31 9.86
C VAL A 73 11.03 -7.82 10.02
N VAL A 74 9.84 -8.40 10.22
CA VAL A 74 9.66 -9.85 10.31
C VAL A 74 10.07 -10.54 9.00
N VAL A 75 9.59 -10.05 7.85
CA VAL A 75 9.94 -10.64 6.55
C VAL A 75 11.46 -10.57 6.31
N ILE A 76 12.10 -9.44 6.58
CA ILE A 76 13.56 -9.33 6.44
C ILE A 76 14.26 -10.31 7.37
N PHE A 77 13.84 -10.42 8.64
CA PHE A 77 14.53 -11.27 9.61
C PHE A 77 14.41 -12.78 9.30
N PHE A 78 13.31 -13.22 8.69
CA PHE A 78 13.03 -14.64 8.45
C PHE A 78 13.23 -15.09 7.00
N VAL A 79 13.26 -14.17 6.03
CA VAL A 79 13.36 -14.48 4.59
C VAL A 79 14.66 -13.97 3.97
N SER A 80 15.26 -12.90 4.51
CA SER A 80 16.54 -12.35 4.03
C SER A 80 17.72 -12.88 4.81
#